data_AF-A0A0A0JFY2-F1
#
_entry.id   AF-A0A0A0JFY2-F1
#
_cell.length_a   1.000
_cell.length_b   1.000
_cell.length_c   1.000
_cell.angle_alpha   90.00
_cell.angle_beta   90.00
_cell.angle_gamma   90.00
#
_symmetry.space_group_name_H-M   'P 1'
#
loop_
_entity.id
_entity.type
_entity.pdbx_description
1 polymer ?
#
loop_
_entity_poly.entity_id
_entity_poly.type
_entity_poly.pdbx_seq_one_letter_code
_entity_poly.pdbx_strand_id
1 'polypeptide(L)'
;MTSHEVGGVDQALAVDVRVENLHQLVAEVEPTPRATYAFYLIHGKDVLERRAWSRTPQARFNLATSGRFTVRVYVRHPDGTTQTHRSDSLVHRSPRDPQGGVPAAVHVWGVGPQSIALALILQSSQPVAGLIDPDRGHVGAEVHGLPVLAPDSSVSSGPIIGVGRRPTGVADYEEVPLRGTLHPTVAKALEAHTAVTAYRLSRTLHLNGLTDGATTVKRFIHARFNSVIPFTAEIGDGTSFGYGGIGVVVHSRAVIGRNCKIGQNVTIGARGNVLPVIGDHVFIGANAVCVGGRIGNRVVVGSNAVVTREVPDDSVVAGIPATVIGSSSVGYDGYLGTVTPRE
;
A
#
# COMPACT_ATOMS: atom_id res chain seq x y z
N MET A 1 -39.03 37.20 -43.95
CA MET A 1 -37.61 37.21 -44.39
C MET A 1 -36.78 37.66 -43.21
N THR A 2 -35.85 36.81 -42.76
CA THR A 2 -34.54 37.11 -42.08
C THR A 2 -34.55 37.96 -40.79
N SER A 3 -33.79 37.72 -39.72
CA SER A 3 -32.72 36.75 -39.38
C SER A 3 -32.25 37.03 -37.92
N HIS A 4 -31.55 36.05 -37.31
CA HIS A 4 -30.76 36.05 -36.06
C HIS A 4 -29.78 37.24 -35.89
N GLU A 5 -29.18 37.60 -34.73
CA GLU A 5 -28.44 36.87 -33.64
C GLU A 5 -28.50 37.66 -32.31
N VAL A 6 -28.70 37.05 -31.11
CA VAL A 6 -27.77 36.44 -30.11
C VAL A 6 -26.67 37.37 -29.54
N GLY A 7 -26.65 37.51 -28.20
CA GLY A 7 -25.53 38.10 -27.45
C GLY A 7 -25.75 38.15 -25.93
N GLY A 8 -25.68 37.00 -25.25
CA GLY A 8 -25.57 36.90 -23.79
C GLY A 8 -24.29 36.17 -23.43
N VAL A 9 -23.31 36.87 -22.85
CA VAL A 9 -22.00 36.33 -22.48
C VAL A 9 -22.14 35.54 -21.17
N ASP A 10 -22.14 34.21 -21.29
CA ASP A 10 -22.14 33.25 -20.19
C ASP A 10 -20.75 33.28 -19.51
N GLN A 11 -20.63 33.81 -18.28
CA GLN A 11 -19.36 33.79 -17.54
C GLN A 11 -19.06 32.35 -17.07
N ALA A 12 -18.01 31.74 -17.61
CA ALA A 12 -17.61 30.39 -17.25
C ALA A 12 -17.10 30.32 -15.80
N LEU A 13 -17.73 29.49 -14.97
CA LEU A 13 -17.25 29.16 -13.63
C LEU A 13 -15.84 28.55 -13.70
N ALA A 14 -14.87 29.14 -12.99
CA ALA A 14 -13.49 28.67 -12.97
C ALA A 14 -13.35 27.42 -12.08
N VAL A 15 -12.56 26.43 -12.54
CA VAL A 15 -12.20 25.24 -11.76
C VAL A 15 -10.73 25.34 -11.38
N ASP A 16 -10.45 25.67 -10.13
CA ASP A 16 -9.08 25.72 -9.60
C ASP A 16 -8.57 24.30 -9.39
N VAL A 17 -7.33 24.04 -9.82
CA VAL A 17 -6.68 22.74 -9.67
C VAL A 17 -5.25 22.91 -9.19
N ARG A 18 -4.89 22.19 -8.14
CA ARG A 18 -3.52 22.19 -7.56
C ARG A 18 -3.12 20.80 -7.09
N VAL A 19 -1.82 20.59 -6.87
CA VAL A 19 -1.27 19.34 -6.32
C VAL A 19 -0.75 19.59 -4.90
N GLU A 20 -1.21 18.76 -3.96
CA GLU A 20 -0.74 18.70 -2.59
C GLU A 20 -0.06 17.34 -2.33
N ASN A 21 0.85 17.29 -1.36
CA ASN A 21 1.53 16.06 -0.92
C ASN A 21 2.17 15.25 -2.07
N LEU A 22 2.70 15.92 -3.10
CA LEU A 22 3.33 15.34 -4.29
C LEU A 22 2.43 14.47 -5.19
N HIS A 23 1.19 14.13 -4.84
CA HIS A 23 0.37 13.20 -5.64
C HIS A 23 -1.14 13.43 -5.52
N GLN A 24 -1.61 14.35 -4.67
CA GLN A 24 -3.04 14.57 -4.46
C GLN A 24 -3.47 15.81 -5.25
N LEU A 25 -4.22 15.61 -6.34
CA LEU A 25 -4.87 16.70 -7.07
C LEU A 25 -6.12 17.12 -6.31
N VAL A 26 -6.19 18.39 -5.98
CA VAL A 26 -7.38 19.04 -5.39
C VAL A 26 -8.01 19.89 -6.47
N ALA A 27 -9.29 19.66 -6.74
CA ALA A 27 -10.10 20.45 -7.67
C ALA A 27 -11.21 21.15 -6.90
N GLU A 28 -11.36 22.45 -7.11
CA GLU A 28 -12.26 23.31 -6.36
C GLU A 28 -12.98 24.28 -7.29
N VAL A 29 -14.25 24.53 -7.01
CA VAL A 29 -15.07 25.49 -7.74
C VAL A 29 -15.74 26.46 -6.77
N GLU A 30 -16.10 27.63 -7.25
CA GLU A 30 -16.87 28.57 -6.43
C GLU A 30 -18.23 27.94 -6.05
N PRO A 31 -18.61 27.94 -4.75
CA PRO A 31 -19.84 27.31 -4.32
C PRO A 31 -21.09 28.02 -4.88
N THR A 32 -21.83 27.31 -5.72
CA THR A 32 -23.17 27.68 -6.18
C THR A 32 -24.26 27.21 -5.19
N PRO A 33 -25.20 28.07 -4.79
CA PRO A 33 -26.26 27.73 -3.84
C PRO A 33 -27.13 26.55 -4.27
N ARG A 34 -27.28 25.56 -3.38
CA ARG A 34 -28.12 24.35 -3.56
C ARG A 34 -27.76 23.47 -4.76
N ALA A 35 -26.70 23.80 -5.49
CA ALA A 35 -26.19 22.96 -6.56
C ALA A 35 -25.56 21.68 -6.00
N THR A 36 -25.46 20.67 -6.85
CA THR A 36 -24.64 19.49 -6.60
C THR A 36 -23.57 19.38 -7.68
N TYR A 37 -22.44 18.79 -7.31
CA TYR A 37 -21.23 18.74 -8.12
C TYR A 37 -20.83 17.29 -8.34
N ALA A 38 -20.43 16.97 -9.57
CA ALA A 38 -19.74 15.74 -9.87
C ALA A 38 -18.42 16.06 -10.57
N PHE A 39 -17.32 15.50 -10.09
CA PHE A 39 -15.96 15.81 -10.56
C PHE A 39 -15.36 14.60 -11.26
N TYR A 40 -14.90 14.81 -12.48
CA TYR A 40 -14.42 13.76 -13.36
C TYR A 40 -12.96 14.06 -13.66
N LEU A 41 -12.06 13.23 -13.17
CA LEU A 41 -10.64 13.29 -13.51
C LEU A 41 -10.45 12.70 -14.90
N ILE A 42 -9.84 13.48 -15.79
CA ILE A 42 -9.62 13.14 -17.18
C ILE A 42 -8.11 13.12 -17.44
N HIS A 43 -7.66 12.09 -18.17
CA HIS A 43 -6.30 11.98 -18.68
C HIS A 43 -6.37 11.63 -20.17
N GLY A 44 -5.83 12.49 -21.04
CA GLY A 44 -6.00 12.34 -22.48
C GLY A 44 -7.49 12.37 -22.89
N LYS A 45 -8.00 11.26 -23.44
CA LYS A 45 -9.42 11.08 -23.81
C LYS A 45 -10.23 10.32 -22.76
N ASP A 46 -9.56 9.73 -21.77
CA ASP A 46 -10.17 8.79 -20.82
C ASP A 46 -10.60 9.50 -19.53
N VAL A 47 -11.76 9.09 -19.01
CA VAL A 47 -12.21 9.47 -17.67
C VAL A 47 -11.66 8.44 -16.69
N LEU A 48 -10.65 8.81 -15.90
CA LEU A 48 -9.96 7.90 -14.98
C LEU A 48 -10.78 7.64 -13.72
N GLU A 49 -11.39 8.69 -13.17
CA GLU A 49 -12.10 8.60 -11.91
C GLU A 49 -13.28 9.58 -11.90
N ARG A 50 -14.40 9.15 -11.32
CA ARG A 50 -15.61 9.97 -11.14
C ARG A 50 -15.93 10.08 -9.67
N ARG A 51 -16.17 11.29 -9.21
CA ARG A 51 -16.81 11.55 -7.93
C ARG A 51 -18.30 11.67 -8.15
N ALA A 52 -19.06 10.93 -7.33
CA ALA A 52 -20.52 11.01 -7.33
C ALA A 52 -21.00 12.42 -6.98
N TRP A 53 -22.25 12.71 -7.33
CA TRP A 53 -22.89 13.98 -7.02
C TRP A 53 -22.84 14.27 -5.52
N SER A 54 -22.27 15.41 -5.14
CA SER A 54 -22.15 15.86 -3.75
C SER A 54 -22.51 17.35 -3.65
N ARG A 55 -22.81 17.82 -2.43
CA ARG A 55 -22.91 19.27 -2.15
C ARG A 55 -21.55 19.93 -1.91
N THR A 56 -20.48 19.16 -1.81
CA THR A 56 -19.13 19.67 -1.61
C THR A 56 -18.58 20.21 -2.93
N PRO A 57 -18.20 21.50 -3.02
CA PRO A 57 -17.66 22.13 -4.24
C PRO A 57 -16.15 21.85 -4.41
N GLN A 58 -15.67 20.76 -3.82
CA GLN A 58 -14.27 20.33 -3.90
C GLN A 58 -14.21 18.81 -4.02
N ALA A 59 -13.25 18.33 -4.80
CA ALA A 59 -12.90 16.92 -4.88
C ALA A 59 -11.38 16.72 -4.82
N ARG A 60 -10.98 15.59 -4.25
CA ARG A 60 -9.58 15.16 -4.22
C ARG A 60 -9.40 13.87 -5.02
N PHE A 61 -8.29 13.81 -5.74
CA PHE A 61 -7.91 12.68 -6.58
C PHE A 61 -6.46 12.31 -6.31
N ASN A 62 -6.19 11.02 -6.20
CA ASN A 62 -4.82 10.54 -6.08
C ASN A 62 -4.28 10.26 -7.48
N LEU A 63 -3.30 11.04 -7.89
CA LEU A 63 -2.62 10.87 -9.16
C LEU A 63 -1.55 9.80 -9.01
N ALA A 64 -1.75 8.67 -9.67
CA ALA A 64 -0.83 7.54 -9.63
C ALA A 64 0.26 7.64 -10.72
N THR A 65 -0.05 8.28 -11.85
CA THR A 65 0.80 8.37 -13.04
C THR A 65 1.12 9.82 -13.39
N SER A 66 2.23 10.04 -14.08
CA SER A 66 2.53 11.34 -14.67
C SER A 66 1.59 11.58 -15.84
N GLY A 67 1.39 12.84 -16.15
CA GLY A 67 0.59 13.20 -17.29
C GLY A 67 -0.06 14.55 -17.17
N ARG A 68 -0.79 14.88 -18.21
CA ARG A 68 -1.67 16.03 -18.24
C ARG A 68 -3.06 15.59 -17.81
N PHE A 69 -3.53 16.18 -16.72
CA PHE A 69 -4.83 15.91 -16.16
C PHE A 69 -5.72 17.12 -16.35
N THR A 70 -7.01 16.87 -16.55
CA THR A 70 -8.03 17.91 -16.48
C THR A 70 -9.14 17.41 -15.59
N VAL A 71 -9.78 18.32 -14.86
CA VAL A 71 -11.00 17.98 -14.13
C VAL A 71 -12.18 18.59 -14.86
N ARG A 72 -13.14 17.74 -15.22
CA ARG A 72 -14.44 18.20 -15.68
C ARG A 72 -15.39 18.19 -14.49
N VAL A 73 -16.07 19.30 -14.28
CA VAL A 73 -17.03 19.47 -13.20
C VAL A 73 -18.41 19.62 -13.82
N TYR A 74 -19.32 18.77 -13.40
CA TYR A 74 -20.74 18.91 -13.70
C TYR A 74 -21.39 19.60 -12.52
N VAL A 75 -22.05 20.73 -12.77
CA VAL A 75 -22.79 21.50 -11.78
C VAL A 75 -24.26 21.35 -12.12
N ARG A 76 -25.01 20.65 -11.26
CA ARG A 76 -26.46 20.48 -11.41
C ARG A 76 -27.16 21.48 -10.52
N HIS A 77 -27.90 22.37 -11.16
CA HIS A 77 -28.71 23.40 -10.52
C HIS A 77 -30.04 22.83 -10.02
N PRO A 78 -30.71 23.50 -9.06
CA PRO A 78 -31.99 23.03 -8.52
C PRO A 78 -33.12 22.92 -9.55
N ASP A 79 -33.05 23.68 -10.63
CA ASP A 79 -34.00 23.65 -11.76
C ASP A 79 -33.82 22.41 -12.66
N GLY A 80 -32.85 21.55 -12.34
CA GLY A 80 -32.54 20.32 -13.08
C GLY A 80 -31.57 20.54 -14.25
N THR A 81 -31.22 21.78 -14.57
CA THR A 81 -30.20 22.07 -15.60
C THR A 81 -28.81 21.64 -15.10
N THR A 82 -27.97 21.17 -16.00
CA THR A 82 -26.60 20.77 -15.68
C THR A 82 -25.63 21.52 -16.58
N GLN A 83 -24.77 22.34 -15.97
CA GLN A 83 -23.66 23.00 -16.65
C GLN A 83 -22.40 22.16 -16.49
N THR A 84 -21.53 22.23 -17.50
CA THR A 84 -20.28 21.48 -17.53
C THR A 84 -19.11 22.45 -17.66
N HIS A 85 -18.20 22.39 -16.71
CA HIS A 85 -16.99 23.21 -16.68
C HIS A 85 -15.77 22.29 -16.77
N ARG A 86 -14.68 22.83 -17.30
CA ARG A 86 -13.43 22.09 -17.42
C ARG A 86 -12.31 22.97 -16.89
N SER A 87 -11.48 22.40 -16.02
CA SER A 87 -10.29 23.08 -15.52
C SER A 87 -9.28 23.32 -16.65
N ASP A 88 -8.31 24.18 -16.38
CA ASP A 88 -7.07 24.14 -17.13
C ASP A 88 -6.37 22.79 -16.94
N SER A 89 -5.49 22.49 -17.89
CA SER A 89 -4.70 21.26 -17.84
C SER A 89 -3.61 21.36 -16.79
N LEU A 90 -3.69 20.52 -15.76
CA LEU A 90 -2.65 20.37 -14.75
C LEU A 90 -1.65 19.31 -15.21
N VAL A 91 -0.38 19.70 -15.35
CA VAL A 91 0.71 18.75 -15.60
C VAL A 91 1.18 18.23 -14.26
N HIS A 92 0.94 16.96 -13.99
CA HIS A 92 1.44 16.28 -12.82
C HIS A 92 2.56 15.32 -13.22
N ARG A 93 3.66 15.36 -12.46
CA ARG A 93 4.71 14.37 -12.57
C ARG A 93 4.62 13.48 -11.33
N SER A 94 4.11 12.27 -11.53
CA SER A 94 4.11 11.25 -10.49
C SER A 94 5.55 10.86 -10.22
N PRO A 95 5.96 10.75 -8.95
CA PRO A 95 7.22 10.10 -8.60
C PRO A 95 7.29 8.64 -9.07
N ARG A 96 6.23 8.03 -9.62
CA ARG A 96 6.25 6.61 -10.05
C ARG A 96 6.20 6.39 -11.56
N ASP A 97 6.09 7.45 -12.38
CA ASP A 97 5.93 7.28 -13.84
C ASP A 97 7.27 7.44 -14.60
N PRO A 98 7.74 6.40 -15.30
CA PRO A 98 9.04 6.39 -15.99
C PRO A 98 9.14 7.30 -17.22
N GLN A 99 8.02 7.81 -17.75
CA GLN A 99 8.06 8.72 -18.91
C GLN A 99 8.52 10.14 -18.56
N GLY A 100 8.71 10.42 -17.26
CA GLY A 100 9.39 11.60 -16.73
C GLY A 100 10.66 11.24 -15.99
N GLY A 101 11.49 10.34 -16.53
CA GLY A 101 12.68 9.84 -15.85
C GLY A 101 12.33 8.97 -14.64
N VAL A 102 13.29 8.19 -14.18
CA VAL A 102 13.21 7.56 -12.85
C VAL A 102 12.89 8.68 -11.85
N PRO A 103 11.92 8.55 -10.91
CA PRO A 103 11.84 9.45 -9.76
C PRO A 103 13.24 9.79 -9.29
N ALA A 104 13.56 11.09 -9.23
CA ALA A 104 14.86 11.52 -8.75
C ALA A 104 15.10 10.82 -7.41
N ALA A 105 16.14 9.99 -7.38
CA ALA A 105 16.39 9.14 -6.24
C ALA A 105 16.54 10.04 -5.00
N VAL A 106 15.75 9.75 -3.97
CA VAL A 106 15.72 10.59 -2.77
C VAL A 106 16.88 10.22 -1.88
N HIS A 107 17.43 11.20 -1.17
CA HIS A 107 18.42 10.96 -0.14
C HIS A 107 17.76 11.02 1.23
N VAL A 108 18.21 10.19 2.16
CA VAL A 108 17.72 10.23 3.54
C VAL A 108 18.76 10.88 4.44
N TRP A 109 18.36 11.94 5.15
CA TRP A 109 19.25 12.66 6.04
C TRP A 109 19.46 11.90 7.36
N GLY A 110 20.72 11.72 7.74
CA GLY A 110 21.19 11.01 8.92
C GLY A 110 21.46 9.52 8.67
N VAL A 111 22.32 8.96 9.52
CA VAL A 111 22.66 7.51 9.56
C VAL A 111 22.20 6.84 10.86
N GLY A 112 21.39 7.53 11.66
CA GLY A 112 20.80 6.97 12.87
C GLY A 112 19.72 5.90 12.56
N PRO A 113 19.33 5.09 13.54
CA PRO A 113 18.35 4.01 13.35
C PRO A 113 17.02 4.44 12.71
N GLN A 114 16.56 5.66 13.00
CA GLN A 114 15.32 6.22 12.44
C GLN A 114 15.46 6.58 10.95
N SER A 115 16.62 7.11 10.56
CA SER A 115 16.92 7.42 9.15
C SER A 115 17.09 6.15 8.33
N ILE A 116 17.73 5.11 8.88
CA ILE A 116 17.83 3.80 8.22
C ILE A 116 16.45 3.17 8.03
N ALA A 117 15.60 3.19 9.05
CA ALA A 117 14.23 2.67 8.95
C ALA A 117 13.41 3.43 7.89
N LEU A 118 13.51 4.77 7.87
CA LEU A 118 12.88 5.61 6.86
C LEU A 118 13.38 5.24 5.45
N ALA A 119 14.68 5.06 5.26
CA ALA A 119 15.27 4.67 3.98
C ALA A 119 14.74 3.33 3.47
N LEU A 120 14.68 2.31 4.33
CA LEU A 120 14.14 0.99 3.98
C LEU A 120 12.64 1.04 3.60
N ILE A 121 11.86 1.84 4.32
CA ILE A 121 10.44 2.07 4.01
C ILE A 121 10.31 2.74 2.64
N LEU A 122 11.11 3.78 2.38
CA LEU A 122 11.07 4.51 1.12
C LEU A 122 11.52 3.64 -0.06
N GLN A 123 12.58 2.84 0.09
CA GLN A 123 13.07 1.89 -0.93
C GLN A 123 11.99 0.93 -1.43
N SER A 124 10.99 0.60 -0.60
CA SER A 124 9.88 -0.28 -1.01
C SER A 124 8.88 0.39 -1.96
N SER A 125 8.97 1.71 -2.14
CA SER A 125 7.96 2.52 -2.83
C SER A 125 8.52 3.54 -3.82
N GLN A 126 9.82 3.85 -3.74
CA GLN A 126 10.57 4.73 -4.64
C GLN A 126 12.10 4.50 -4.51
N PRO A 127 12.91 4.87 -5.51
CA PRO A 127 14.37 4.78 -5.45
C PRO A 127 14.96 5.70 -4.37
N VAL A 128 15.90 5.17 -3.60
CA VAL A 128 16.68 5.91 -2.59
C VAL A 128 18.14 5.87 -3.02
N ALA A 129 18.76 7.04 -3.16
CA ALA A 129 20.14 7.16 -3.66
C ALA A 129 21.20 6.91 -2.58
N GLY A 130 20.91 7.21 -1.32
CA GLY A 130 21.87 7.08 -0.24
C GLY A 130 21.42 7.72 1.07
N LEU A 131 22.21 7.50 2.11
CA LEU A 131 22.08 8.17 3.40
C LEU A 131 23.08 9.32 3.46
N ILE A 132 22.70 10.48 4.00
CA ILE A 132 23.62 11.61 4.21
C ILE A 132 24.05 11.64 5.67
N ASP A 133 25.35 11.50 5.95
CA ASP A 133 25.87 11.60 7.31
C ASP A 133 26.35 13.03 7.62
N PRO A 134 25.59 13.81 8.42
CA PRO A 134 25.96 15.20 8.73
C PRO A 134 27.28 15.33 9.49
N ASP A 135 27.61 14.34 10.32
CA ASP A 135 28.79 14.36 11.18
C ASP A 135 30.03 13.80 10.47
N ARG A 136 29.84 13.30 9.25
CA ARG A 136 30.86 12.67 8.39
C ARG A 136 31.54 11.42 8.98
N GLY A 137 31.07 10.91 10.11
CA GLY A 137 31.70 9.80 10.82
C GLY A 137 31.65 8.45 10.07
N HIS A 138 30.69 8.28 9.17
CA HIS A 138 30.40 7.04 8.46
C HIS A 138 30.44 7.20 6.94
N VAL A 139 30.96 8.31 6.42
CA VAL A 139 31.06 8.57 4.97
C VAL A 139 31.90 7.48 4.31
N GLY A 140 31.40 6.94 3.20
CA GLY A 140 32.03 5.83 2.46
C GLY A 140 31.59 4.44 2.92
N ALA A 141 30.82 4.33 4.00
CA ALA A 141 30.15 3.08 4.37
C ALA A 141 28.95 2.77 3.47
N GLU A 142 28.48 1.53 3.51
CA GLU A 142 27.27 1.09 2.84
C GLU A 142 26.30 0.45 3.85
N VAL A 143 25.03 0.84 3.77
CA VAL A 143 23.97 0.35 4.66
C VAL A 143 22.81 -0.15 3.79
N HIS A 144 22.58 -1.47 3.77
CA HIS A 144 21.50 -2.09 2.99
C HIS A 144 21.50 -1.73 1.49
N GLY A 145 22.67 -1.73 0.85
CA GLY A 145 22.79 -1.34 -0.56
C GLY A 145 22.80 0.17 -0.81
N LEU A 146 22.72 0.99 0.25
CA LEU A 146 22.74 2.45 0.16
C LEU A 146 24.10 3.01 0.58
N PRO A 147 24.74 3.83 -0.26
CA PRO A 147 25.98 4.50 0.13
C PRO A 147 25.71 5.58 1.18
N VAL A 148 26.67 5.76 2.10
CA VAL A 148 26.69 6.86 3.06
C VAL A 148 27.54 8.00 2.50
N LEU A 149 26.91 9.14 2.29
CA LEU A 149 27.44 10.29 1.56
C LEU A 149 27.75 11.45 2.50
N ALA A 150 28.74 12.24 2.10
CA ALA A 150 29.06 13.50 2.77
C ALA A 150 28.04 14.60 2.39
N PRO A 151 27.70 15.52 3.30
CA PRO A 151 26.66 16.54 3.10
C PRO A 151 27.02 17.60 2.03
N ASP A 152 28.31 17.70 1.69
CA ASP A 152 28.92 18.62 0.72
C ASP A 152 29.21 17.96 -0.64
N SER A 153 28.88 16.68 -0.79
CA SER A 153 29.04 16.01 -2.07
C SER A 153 28.02 16.55 -3.09
N SER A 154 28.49 16.88 -4.29
CA SER A 154 27.70 17.24 -5.47
C SER A 154 26.71 16.15 -5.95
N VAL A 155 26.40 15.18 -5.10
CA VAL A 155 25.52 14.03 -5.31
C VAL A 155 24.09 14.34 -4.81
N SER A 156 23.87 15.45 -4.09
CA SER A 156 22.54 15.89 -3.63
C SER A 156 21.69 16.59 -4.72
N SER A 157 21.73 16.15 -5.97
CA SER A 157 20.88 16.71 -7.04
C SER A 157 19.41 16.25 -6.94
N GLY A 158 19.06 15.47 -5.92
CA GLY A 158 17.71 14.95 -5.68
C GLY A 158 17.18 15.34 -4.30
N PRO A 159 15.85 15.24 -4.07
CA PRO A 159 15.19 15.67 -2.84
C PRO A 159 15.76 14.97 -1.60
N ILE A 160 15.90 15.71 -0.49
CA ILE A 160 16.42 15.19 0.78
C ILE A 160 15.26 15.07 1.78
N ILE A 161 15.08 13.89 2.35
CA ILE A 161 14.04 13.60 3.35
C ILE A 161 14.74 13.31 4.68
N GLY A 162 14.40 14.06 5.73
CA GLY A 162 15.07 13.92 7.03
C GLY A 162 14.11 13.87 8.20
N VAL A 163 14.54 13.18 9.25
CA VAL A 163 13.80 13.08 10.52
C VAL A 163 14.16 14.28 11.40
N GLY A 164 13.19 15.16 11.70
CA GLY A 164 13.37 16.36 12.52
C GLY A 164 13.76 17.62 11.73
N ARG A 165 14.08 18.70 12.47
CA ARG A 165 14.25 20.06 11.93
C ARG A 165 15.22 20.16 10.77
N ARG A 166 14.86 20.95 9.76
CA ARG A 166 15.74 21.30 8.64
C ARG A 166 17.11 21.80 9.14
N PRO A 167 18.21 21.16 8.75
CA PRO A 167 19.56 21.66 9.03
C PRO A 167 19.85 22.97 8.27
N THR A 168 20.63 23.86 8.88
CA THR A 168 21.06 25.11 8.25
C THR A 168 21.91 24.85 7.01
N GLY A 169 21.54 25.45 5.88
CA GLY A 169 22.30 25.37 4.62
C GLY A 169 21.93 24.21 3.69
N VAL A 170 20.94 23.38 4.04
CA VAL A 170 20.46 22.28 3.18
C VAL A 170 19.26 22.75 2.34
N ALA A 171 19.45 22.82 1.01
CA ALA A 171 18.38 23.10 0.06
C ALA A 171 17.48 21.86 -0.14
N ASP A 172 16.21 22.05 -0.53
CA ASP A 172 15.24 20.99 -0.84
C ASP A 172 15.07 19.89 0.24
N TYR A 173 15.19 20.28 1.52
CA TYR A 173 14.97 19.41 2.68
C TYR A 173 13.49 19.39 3.11
N GLU A 174 12.89 18.21 3.08
CA GLU A 174 11.56 17.94 3.64
C GLU A 174 11.70 17.41 5.07
N GLU A 175 11.20 18.17 6.05
CA GLU A 175 11.20 17.81 7.46
C GLU A 175 10.10 16.78 7.77
N VAL A 176 10.48 15.66 8.36
CA VAL A 176 9.57 14.67 8.93
C VAL A 176 9.53 14.85 10.46
N PRO A 177 8.51 15.52 11.02
CA PRO A 177 8.40 15.69 12.46
C PRO A 177 7.95 14.38 13.11
N LEU A 178 8.86 13.64 13.75
CA LEU A 178 8.51 12.43 14.52
C LEU A 178 7.94 12.72 15.93
N ARG A 179 7.30 13.88 16.14
CA ARG A 179 6.50 14.13 17.36
C ARG A 179 5.05 14.36 16.96
N GLY A 180 4.17 13.46 17.42
CA GLY A 180 2.73 13.65 17.46
C GLY A 180 1.93 13.15 16.26
N THR A 181 2.48 13.08 15.05
CA THR A 181 1.83 12.39 13.91
C THR A 181 2.89 12.09 12.86
N LEU A 182 2.99 10.84 12.42
CA LEU A 182 3.88 10.43 11.33
C LEU A 182 3.60 11.28 10.08
N HIS A 183 4.64 11.72 9.37
CA HIS A 183 4.50 12.43 8.09
C HIS A 183 3.55 11.65 7.17
N PRO A 184 2.57 12.25 6.48
CA PRO A 184 1.54 11.53 5.73
C PRO A 184 2.09 10.48 4.75
N THR A 185 3.24 10.74 4.13
CA THR A 185 3.90 9.79 3.22
C THR A 185 4.50 8.60 3.97
N VAL A 186 5.06 8.81 5.17
CA VAL A 186 5.63 7.77 6.03
C VAL A 186 4.53 7.01 6.77
N ALA A 187 3.50 7.70 7.25
CA ALA A 187 2.27 7.14 7.80
C ALA A 187 1.57 6.25 6.76
N LYS A 188 1.28 6.78 5.57
CA LYS A 188 0.65 6.05 4.46
C LYS A 188 1.52 4.89 3.98
N ALA A 189 2.85 5.04 3.97
CA ALA A 189 3.74 3.92 3.70
C ALA A 189 3.57 2.85 4.77
N LEU A 190 3.77 3.17 6.05
CA LEU A 190 3.62 2.25 7.17
C LEU A 190 2.21 1.65 7.32
N GLU A 191 1.16 2.36 6.91
CA GLU A 191 -0.23 1.88 6.85
C GLU A 191 -0.46 0.92 5.67
N ALA A 192 0.25 1.11 4.55
CA ALA A 192 0.19 0.22 3.40
C ALA A 192 0.99 -1.08 3.61
N HIS A 193 1.95 -1.10 4.54
CA HIS A 193 2.67 -2.32 4.87
C HIS A 193 1.78 -3.30 5.63
N THR A 194 1.69 -4.52 5.09
CA THR A 194 1.11 -5.66 5.79
C THR A 194 2.22 -6.46 6.47
N ALA A 195 1.86 -7.27 7.46
CA ALA A 195 2.78 -8.19 8.11
C ALA A 195 3.45 -9.14 7.11
N VAL A 196 2.75 -9.58 6.05
CA VAL A 196 3.33 -10.43 4.99
C VAL A 196 4.33 -9.67 4.12
N THR A 197 4.11 -8.39 3.82
CA THR A 197 5.09 -7.56 3.09
C THR A 197 6.38 -7.37 3.91
N ALA A 198 6.25 -7.06 5.20
CA ALA A 198 7.40 -6.95 6.10
C ALA A 198 8.12 -8.30 6.29
N TYR A 199 7.38 -9.40 6.32
CA TYR A 199 7.97 -10.75 6.31
C TYR A 199 8.77 -11.02 5.03
N ARG A 200 8.29 -10.61 3.85
CA ARG A 200 9.05 -10.78 2.60
C ARG A 200 10.38 -10.03 2.66
N LEU A 201 10.40 -8.82 3.20
CA LEU A 201 11.64 -8.07 3.44
C LEU A 201 12.58 -8.84 4.40
N SER A 202 12.06 -9.28 5.56
CA SER A 202 12.90 -10.02 6.52
C SER A 202 13.42 -11.34 5.97
N ARG A 203 12.63 -12.05 5.14
CA ARG A 203 13.06 -13.26 4.43
C ARG A 203 14.15 -12.97 3.41
N THR A 204 14.01 -11.93 2.59
CA THR A 204 15.06 -11.54 1.65
C THR A 204 16.36 -11.20 2.38
N LEU A 205 16.29 -10.43 3.48
CA LEU A 205 17.46 -10.14 4.31
C LEU A 205 18.12 -11.44 4.83
N HIS A 206 17.31 -12.37 5.35
CA HIS A 206 17.80 -13.66 5.85
C HIS A 206 18.47 -14.50 4.76
N LEU A 207 17.86 -14.62 3.57
CA LEU A 207 18.41 -15.39 2.44
C LEU A 207 19.72 -14.80 1.90
N ASN A 208 19.97 -13.50 2.11
CA ASN A 208 21.22 -12.83 1.77
C ASN A 208 22.23 -12.76 2.94
N GLY A 209 21.98 -13.47 4.04
CA GLY A 209 22.88 -13.54 5.20
C GLY A 209 22.76 -12.38 6.21
N LEU A 210 21.90 -11.39 5.95
CA LEU A 210 21.68 -10.21 6.80
C LEU A 210 20.73 -10.51 7.99
N THR A 211 21.16 -11.43 8.86
CA THR A 211 20.30 -12.02 9.91
C THR A 211 19.86 -11.02 10.99
N ASP A 212 20.70 -10.04 11.34
CA ASP A 212 20.36 -9.01 12.33
C ASP A 212 19.29 -8.05 11.79
N GLY A 213 19.38 -7.69 10.51
CA GLY A 213 18.36 -6.92 9.80
C GLY A 213 17.04 -7.67 9.72
N ALA A 214 17.07 -8.95 9.34
CA ALA A 214 15.90 -9.82 9.33
C ALA A 214 15.23 -9.91 10.72
N THR A 215 16.03 -10.01 11.78
CA THR A 215 15.57 -10.04 13.17
C THR A 215 14.93 -8.74 13.59
N THR A 216 15.49 -7.60 13.18
CA THR A 216 14.94 -6.27 13.45
C THR A 216 13.58 -6.10 12.78
N VAL A 217 13.45 -6.47 11.51
CA VAL A 217 12.17 -6.43 10.78
C VAL A 217 11.15 -7.39 11.41
N LYS A 218 11.57 -8.58 11.85
CA LYS A 218 10.70 -9.50 12.62
C LYS A 218 10.18 -8.86 13.91
N ARG A 219 11.03 -8.16 14.67
CA ARG A 219 10.62 -7.43 15.88
C ARG A 219 9.64 -6.30 15.55
N PHE A 220 9.82 -5.61 14.42
CA PHE A 220 8.86 -4.63 13.93
C PHE A 220 7.50 -5.26 13.61
N ILE A 221 7.47 -6.42 12.95
CA ILE A 221 6.22 -7.17 12.70
C ILE A 221 5.48 -7.44 14.01
N HIS A 222 6.20 -7.89 15.03
CA HIS A 222 5.64 -8.11 16.36
C HIS A 222 5.11 -6.81 16.98
N ALA A 223 5.89 -5.73 17.00
CA ALA A 223 5.49 -4.47 17.61
C ALA A 223 4.27 -3.83 16.93
N ARG A 224 4.18 -3.89 15.59
CA ARG A 224 3.14 -3.20 14.80
C ARG A 224 1.86 -4.01 14.61
N PHE A 225 1.98 -5.32 14.43
CA PHE A 225 0.87 -6.21 14.09
C PHE A 225 0.55 -7.20 15.20
N ASN A 226 1.27 -7.18 16.33
CA ASN A 226 1.18 -8.19 17.37
C ASN A 226 1.27 -9.63 16.80
N SER A 227 2.14 -9.80 15.81
CA SER A 227 2.23 -11.02 14.98
C SER A 227 3.61 -11.63 15.05
N VAL A 228 3.67 -12.96 14.95
CA VAL A 228 4.93 -13.70 14.94
C VAL A 228 5.03 -14.42 13.61
N ILE A 229 5.81 -13.85 12.69
CA ILE A 229 6.02 -14.41 11.37
C ILE A 229 7.54 -14.52 11.14
N PRO A 230 8.14 -15.68 11.42
CA PRO A 230 9.58 -15.88 11.26
C PRO A 230 9.97 -15.85 9.77
N PHE A 231 11.06 -15.16 9.44
CA PHE A 231 11.63 -15.12 8.09
C PHE A 231 12.10 -16.49 7.54
N THR A 232 12.22 -17.49 8.43
CA THR A 232 12.55 -18.88 8.10
C THR A 232 11.36 -19.68 7.59
N ALA A 233 10.14 -19.25 7.88
CA ALA A 233 8.95 -19.87 7.29
C ALA A 233 8.98 -19.69 5.76
N GLU A 234 8.24 -20.54 5.05
CA GLU A 234 8.08 -20.42 3.60
C GLU A 234 6.63 -20.02 3.30
N ILE A 235 6.46 -18.92 2.57
CA ILE A 235 5.14 -18.38 2.24
C ILE A 235 5.15 -18.03 0.77
N GLY A 236 4.28 -18.67 0.00
CA GLY A 236 4.17 -18.52 -1.44
C GLY A 236 3.66 -17.15 -1.87
N ASP A 237 3.92 -16.84 -3.14
CA ASP A 237 3.46 -15.61 -3.78
C ASP A 237 1.94 -15.51 -3.84
N GLY A 238 1.43 -14.28 -3.89
CA GLY A 238 -0.01 -14.01 -3.88
C GLY A 238 -0.71 -14.27 -2.53
N THR A 239 -0.04 -14.90 -1.56
CA THR A 239 -0.59 -15.07 -0.21
C THR A 239 -0.69 -13.74 0.52
N SER A 240 -1.82 -13.52 1.17
CA SER A 240 -2.20 -12.27 1.84
C SER A 240 -2.77 -12.52 3.23
N PHE A 241 -2.50 -11.61 4.15
CA PHE A 241 -3.00 -11.67 5.53
C PHE A 241 -4.06 -10.58 5.73
N GLY A 242 -5.25 -10.98 6.18
CA GLY A 242 -6.39 -10.10 6.41
C GLY A 242 -6.12 -9.08 7.50
N TYR A 243 -6.71 -7.89 7.36
CA TYR A 243 -6.55 -6.77 8.30
C TYR A 243 -5.07 -6.42 8.58
N GLY A 244 -4.25 -6.46 7.52
CA GLY A 244 -2.81 -6.20 7.62
C GLY A 244 -2.00 -7.32 8.27
N GLY A 245 -2.66 -8.44 8.63
CA GLY A 245 -2.06 -9.58 9.29
C GLY A 245 -1.95 -9.46 10.80
N ILE A 246 -2.82 -8.69 11.45
CA ILE A 246 -2.84 -8.54 12.91
C ILE A 246 -3.06 -9.88 13.63
N GLY A 247 -2.28 -10.14 14.67
CA GLY A 247 -2.37 -11.33 15.52
C GLY A 247 -1.94 -12.65 14.86
N VAL A 248 -1.43 -12.64 13.63
CA VAL A 248 -1.09 -13.89 12.93
C VAL A 248 0.18 -14.51 13.52
N VAL A 249 0.11 -15.80 13.83
CA VAL A 249 1.24 -16.58 14.35
C VAL A 249 1.57 -17.72 13.39
N VAL A 250 2.80 -17.75 12.90
CA VAL A 250 3.29 -18.76 11.96
C VAL A 250 4.50 -19.47 12.57
N HIS A 251 4.49 -20.79 12.56
CA HIS A 251 5.61 -21.62 12.98
C HIS A 251 6.83 -21.39 12.08
N SER A 252 8.04 -21.41 12.64
CA SER A 252 9.29 -21.07 11.94
C SER A 252 9.65 -22.01 10.78
N ARG A 253 9.07 -23.21 10.75
CA ARG A 253 9.25 -24.23 9.68
C ARG A 253 7.95 -24.49 8.91
N ALA A 254 6.98 -23.58 8.98
CA ALA A 254 5.73 -23.72 8.22
C ALA A 254 6.01 -23.55 6.73
N VAL A 255 5.27 -24.29 5.91
CA VAL A 255 5.18 -24.07 4.46
C VAL A 255 3.76 -23.65 4.14
N ILE A 256 3.60 -22.49 3.53
CA ILE A 256 2.32 -21.95 3.07
C ILE A 256 2.39 -21.75 1.56
N GLY A 257 1.43 -22.32 0.85
CA GLY A 257 1.31 -22.23 -0.59
C GLY A 257 1.03 -20.82 -1.12
N ARG A 258 0.70 -20.77 -2.40
CA ARG A 258 0.41 -19.57 -3.17
C ARG A 258 -1.06 -19.18 -3.05
N ASN A 259 -1.32 -17.88 -3.21
CA ASN A 259 -2.67 -17.33 -3.30
C ASN A 259 -3.58 -17.67 -2.10
N CYS A 260 -3.00 -17.88 -0.92
CA CYS A 260 -3.77 -18.12 0.29
C CYS A 260 -4.29 -16.81 0.87
N LYS A 261 -5.41 -16.89 1.58
CA LYS A 261 -5.96 -15.79 2.37
C LYS A 261 -6.02 -16.20 3.83
N ILE A 262 -5.18 -15.57 4.64
CA ILE A 262 -5.06 -15.90 6.07
C ILE A 262 -5.75 -14.81 6.87
N GLY A 263 -6.80 -15.16 7.62
CA GLY A 263 -7.53 -14.23 8.48
C GLY A 263 -6.68 -13.69 9.62
N GLN A 264 -7.18 -12.64 10.27
CA GLN A 264 -6.56 -12.09 11.46
C GLN A 264 -6.53 -13.12 12.59
N ASN A 265 -5.50 -13.04 13.43
CA ASN A 265 -5.36 -13.84 14.64
C ASN A 265 -5.31 -15.37 14.42
N VAL A 266 -5.00 -15.79 13.19
CA VAL A 266 -4.80 -17.20 12.84
C VAL A 266 -3.49 -17.71 13.41
N THR A 267 -3.51 -18.94 13.93
CA THR A 267 -2.30 -19.67 14.35
C THR A 267 -2.03 -20.84 13.41
N ILE A 268 -0.86 -20.85 12.78
CA ILE A 268 -0.33 -21.96 11.97
C ILE A 268 0.83 -22.56 12.75
N GLY A 269 0.53 -23.59 13.55
CA GLY A 269 1.44 -24.14 14.55
C GLY A 269 1.84 -25.59 14.25
N ALA A 270 2.93 -26.03 14.88
CA ALA A 270 3.30 -27.44 14.89
C ALA A 270 2.64 -28.17 16.08
N ARG A 271 2.35 -29.46 15.92
CA ARG A 271 1.94 -30.35 17.00
C ARG A 271 2.95 -31.47 17.14
N GLY A 272 3.84 -31.36 18.13
CA GLY A 272 4.99 -32.26 18.24
C GLY A 272 5.86 -32.18 16.98
N ASN A 273 6.05 -33.33 16.30
CA ASN A 273 6.83 -33.40 15.07
C ASN A 273 6.03 -33.11 13.79
N VAL A 274 4.72 -32.89 13.91
CA VAL A 274 3.86 -32.60 12.76
C VAL A 274 4.00 -31.12 12.40
N LEU A 275 4.63 -30.86 11.26
CA LEU A 275 4.82 -29.52 10.72
C LEU A 275 3.58 -29.05 9.95
N PRO A 276 3.22 -27.75 10.06
CA PRO A 276 2.11 -27.22 9.30
C PRO A 276 2.51 -27.02 7.84
N VAL A 277 1.69 -27.58 6.95
CA VAL A 277 1.81 -27.41 5.49
C VAL A 277 0.46 -26.96 4.96
N ILE A 278 0.38 -25.77 4.39
CA ILE A 278 -0.83 -25.21 3.78
C ILE A 278 -0.66 -25.25 2.27
N GLY A 279 -1.60 -25.86 1.56
CA GLY A 279 -1.63 -25.91 0.10
C GLY A 279 -1.93 -24.56 -0.55
N ASP A 280 -2.08 -24.58 -1.87
CA ASP A 280 -2.39 -23.40 -2.66
C ASP A 280 -3.88 -23.05 -2.60
N HIS A 281 -4.20 -21.77 -2.78
CA HIS A 281 -5.58 -21.27 -2.82
C HIS A 281 -6.39 -21.60 -1.56
N VAL A 282 -5.76 -21.60 -0.38
CA VAL A 282 -6.45 -21.89 0.88
C VAL A 282 -6.97 -20.62 1.52
N PHE A 283 -8.22 -20.65 1.98
CA PHE A 283 -8.76 -19.64 2.87
C PHE A 283 -8.74 -20.14 4.31
N ILE A 284 -8.18 -19.35 5.22
CA ILE A 284 -8.22 -19.61 6.66
C ILE A 284 -8.95 -18.47 7.36
N GLY A 285 -10.12 -18.77 7.93
CA GLY A 285 -10.94 -17.81 8.66
C GLY A 285 -10.28 -17.26 9.90
N ALA A 286 -10.77 -16.11 10.37
CA ALA A 286 -10.23 -15.41 11.53
C ALA A 286 -10.18 -16.30 12.78
N ASN A 287 -9.16 -16.12 13.63
CA ASN A 287 -8.93 -16.87 14.87
C ASN A 287 -8.80 -18.40 14.73
N ALA A 288 -8.71 -18.94 13.51
CA ALA A 288 -8.53 -20.38 13.35
C ALA A 288 -7.15 -20.83 13.85
N VAL A 289 -7.10 -22.02 14.45
CA VAL A 289 -5.87 -22.67 14.93
C VAL A 289 -5.62 -23.92 14.11
N CYS A 290 -4.56 -23.90 13.31
CA CYS A 290 -4.16 -24.96 12.41
C CYS A 290 -2.90 -25.65 12.94
N VAL A 291 -3.09 -26.79 13.60
CA VAL A 291 -2.03 -27.61 14.23
C VAL A 291 -2.11 -29.09 13.83
N GLY A 292 -2.85 -29.38 12.75
CA GLY A 292 -3.18 -30.74 12.30
C GLY A 292 -2.25 -31.33 11.25
N GLY A 293 -1.21 -30.62 10.83
CA GLY A 293 -0.35 -31.02 9.72
C GLY A 293 -0.76 -30.38 8.40
N ARG A 294 -0.99 -31.21 7.37
CA ARG A 294 -1.32 -30.73 6.02
C ARG A 294 -2.76 -30.23 5.91
N ILE A 295 -2.94 -29.04 5.37
CA ILE A 295 -4.19 -28.54 4.79
C ILE A 295 -4.01 -28.55 3.27
N GLY A 296 -4.87 -29.27 2.56
CA GLY A 296 -4.84 -29.42 1.11
C GLY A 296 -5.07 -28.13 0.33
N ASN A 297 -5.09 -28.25 -0.99
CA ASN A 297 -5.36 -27.12 -1.89
C ASN A 297 -6.86 -26.77 -1.90
N ARG A 298 -7.19 -25.50 -2.16
CA ARG A 298 -8.59 -25.02 -2.31
C ARG A 298 -9.47 -25.32 -1.09
N VAL A 299 -8.86 -25.36 0.10
CA VAL A 299 -9.56 -25.61 1.35
C VAL A 299 -10.11 -24.30 1.92
N VAL A 300 -11.31 -24.38 2.49
CA VAL A 300 -11.91 -23.32 3.31
C VAL A 300 -11.91 -23.77 4.77
N VAL A 301 -11.14 -23.09 5.60
CA VAL A 301 -11.18 -23.27 7.05
C VAL A 301 -12.07 -22.18 7.64
N GLY A 302 -13.13 -22.57 8.35
CA GLY A 302 -14.04 -21.67 9.03
C GLY A 302 -13.36 -20.86 10.14
N SER A 303 -13.87 -19.66 10.42
CA SER A 303 -13.41 -18.84 11.53
C SER A 303 -13.56 -19.56 12.87
N ASN A 304 -12.63 -19.34 13.81
CA ASN A 304 -12.53 -20.01 15.11
C ASN A 304 -12.35 -21.54 15.05
N ALA A 305 -12.13 -22.14 13.88
CA ALA A 305 -11.94 -23.58 13.77
C ALA A 305 -10.61 -24.03 14.39
N VAL A 306 -10.58 -25.22 15.02
CA VAL A 306 -9.36 -25.83 15.55
C VAL A 306 -9.04 -27.10 14.76
N VAL A 307 -8.19 -26.95 13.75
CA VAL A 307 -7.77 -28.04 12.85
C VAL A 307 -6.66 -28.85 13.51
N THR A 308 -6.99 -30.11 13.84
CA THR A 308 -6.11 -31.02 14.59
C THR A 308 -5.68 -32.26 13.81
N ARG A 309 -6.16 -32.38 12.57
CA ARG A 309 -5.86 -33.47 11.63
C ARG A 309 -5.65 -32.89 10.22
N GLU A 310 -5.09 -33.69 9.33
CA GLU A 310 -4.93 -33.31 7.93
C GLU A 310 -6.29 -33.09 7.26
N VAL A 311 -6.32 -32.15 6.32
CA VAL A 311 -7.52 -31.79 5.55
C VAL A 311 -7.25 -32.06 4.08
N PRO A 312 -8.08 -32.87 3.39
CA PRO A 312 -7.90 -33.12 1.97
C PRO A 312 -8.17 -31.87 1.13
N ASP A 313 -7.74 -31.90 -0.12
CA ASP A 313 -8.03 -30.84 -1.09
C ASP A 313 -9.56 -30.64 -1.25
N ASP A 314 -9.98 -29.46 -1.75
CA ASP A 314 -11.38 -29.13 -2.08
C ASP A 314 -12.40 -29.25 -0.94
N SER A 315 -11.91 -29.15 0.30
CA SER A 315 -12.71 -29.37 1.50
C SER A 315 -13.08 -28.08 2.22
N VAL A 316 -14.23 -28.11 2.90
CA VAL A 316 -14.66 -27.07 3.85
C VAL A 316 -14.64 -27.68 5.24
N VAL A 317 -13.88 -27.08 6.15
CA VAL A 317 -13.75 -27.55 7.54
C VAL A 317 -14.13 -26.47 8.54
N ALA A 318 -14.81 -26.86 9.63
CA ALA A 318 -15.17 -25.95 10.71
C ALA A 318 -15.35 -26.69 12.05
N GLY A 319 -15.35 -25.95 13.16
CA GLY A 319 -15.63 -26.49 14.49
C GLY A 319 -14.40 -26.72 15.38
N ILE A 320 -14.64 -27.23 16.59
CA ILE A 320 -13.64 -27.50 17.62
C ILE A 320 -13.91 -28.91 18.22
N PRO A 321 -13.12 -29.95 17.86
CA PRO A 321 -12.14 -29.97 16.76
C PRO A 321 -12.81 -29.81 15.40
N ALA A 322 -12.09 -29.27 14.43
CA ALA A 322 -12.63 -29.06 13.09
C ALA A 322 -12.91 -30.39 12.38
N THR A 323 -14.06 -30.47 11.72
CA THR A 323 -14.48 -31.60 10.88
C THR A 323 -14.80 -31.12 9.46
N VAL A 324 -14.73 -32.02 8.49
CA VAL A 324 -15.17 -31.73 7.12
C VAL A 324 -16.69 -31.60 7.12
N ILE A 325 -17.18 -30.42 6.73
CA ILE A 325 -18.61 -30.09 6.63
C ILE A 325 -19.07 -29.94 5.18
N GLY A 326 -18.12 -29.92 4.23
CA GLY A 326 -18.38 -29.93 2.80
C GLY A 326 -17.19 -30.51 2.05
N SER A 327 -17.47 -31.37 1.07
CA SER A 327 -16.48 -31.98 0.16
C SER A 327 -16.43 -31.28 -1.20
N SER A 328 -16.89 -30.03 -1.24
CA SER A 328 -16.88 -29.17 -2.42
C SER A 328 -16.74 -27.73 -1.96
N SER A 329 -15.81 -27.00 -2.58
CA SER A 329 -15.65 -25.55 -2.37
C SER A 329 -16.63 -24.71 -3.19
N VAL A 330 -17.55 -25.33 -3.91
CA VAL A 330 -18.59 -24.65 -4.70
C VAL A 330 -19.41 -23.73 -3.79
N GLY A 331 -19.48 -22.45 -4.14
CA GLY A 331 -20.09 -21.40 -3.32
C GLY A 331 -19.12 -20.63 -2.42
N TYR A 332 -17.84 -21.03 -2.38
CA TYR A 332 -16.78 -20.34 -1.64
C TYR A 332 -15.75 -19.65 -2.56
N ASP A 333 -16.07 -19.45 -3.84
CA ASP A 333 -15.17 -18.84 -4.83
C ASP A 333 -14.68 -17.45 -4.41
N GLY A 334 -15.52 -16.69 -3.70
CA GLY A 334 -15.13 -15.40 -3.10
C GLY A 334 -13.97 -15.52 -2.10
N TYR A 335 -13.86 -16.64 -1.40
CA TYR A 335 -12.78 -16.91 -0.45
C TYR A 335 -11.52 -17.43 -1.14
N LEU A 336 -11.64 -18.33 -2.12
CA LEU A 336 -10.49 -18.97 -2.78
C LEU A 336 -9.87 -18.13 -3.91
N GLY A 337 -10.54 -17.04 -4.32
CA GLY A 337 -10.17 -16.29 -5.52
C GLY A 337 -10.70 -17.00 -6.77
N THR A 338 -10.59 -16.37 -7.94
CA THR A 338 -11.04 -16.97 -9.21
C THR A 338 -10.27 -18.26 -9.50
N VAL A 339 -10.79 -19.38 -9.03
CA VAL A 339 -10.44 -20.70 -9.50
C VAL A 339 -11.39 -20.93 -10.68
N THR A 340 -10.87 -20.93 -11.90
CA THR A 340 -11.66 -21.40 -13.04
C THR A 340 -12.13 -22.81 -12.74
N PRO A 341 -13.45 -23.09 -12.79
CA PRO A 341 -13.93 -24.46 -12.68
C PRO A 341 -13.25 -25.29 -13.76
N ARG A 342 -12.77 -26.49 -13.42
CA ARG A 342 -12.37 -27.44 -14.46
C ARG A 342 -13.65 -27.91 -15.16
N GLU A 343 -13.64 -27.84 -16.49
CA GLU A 343 -14.56 -28.58 -17.37
C GLU A 343 -14.43 -30.09 -17.14
#